data_AF-A0A2V7LH57-F1
#
_entry.id   AF-A0A2V7LH57-F1
#
_cell.length_a   1.000
_cell.length_b   1.000
_cell.length_c   1.000
_cell.angle_alpha   90.00
_cell.angle_beta   90.00
_cell.angle_gamma   90.00
#
_symmetry.space_group_name_H-M   'P 1'
#
loop_
_entity.id
_entity.type
_entity.pdbx_description
1 polymer ?
#
loop_
_entity_poly.entity_id
_entity_poly.type
_entity_poly.pdbx_seq_one_letter_code
_entity_poly.pdbx_strand_id
1 'polypeptide(L)'
;MSAPYAAPRTTGTIDWEPMHAMLVAALRDVLGTDAALEAWRATPLAKRGKHGLVRYDLDVRTAGPGRSPLQRHQWVGKRYEREDDGNRVAGVLRALSAVGLERTGVVVPRVVGYSLSRRLLLMTYEAGESVVAAIAREGEAVLSAIGRAMAALHAAPVRVESVRTPAAELASLRSKLSEVAAAFPGEVEALRRIQNELECVAPPDDTPAFLHGDCGLAQLLWTGSRVVVLDLDDCARGDPALDLGNLFTQLRRLTLRKPGKLPAYASLRHAILDAYRRVSPGDPDLFFRVAWYERLALLRKIHSLACDRTRPRHQGPEAVARRKAEALNLVAVAQSDAP
;
A
#
# COMPACT_ATOMS: atom_id res chain seq x y z
N MET A 1 8.42 -31.21 -36.72
CA MET A 1 7.18 -30.41 -36.80
C MET A 1 6.55 -30.43 -35.42
N SER A 2 6.81 -29.41 -34.61
CA SER A 2 6.27 -29.30 -33.25
C SER A 2 4.82 -28.83 -33.32
N ALA A 3 3.94 -29.50 -32.58
CA ALA A 3 2.51 -29.20 -32.56
C ALA A 3 2.25 -27.75 -32.13
N PRO A 4 1.23 -27.07 -32.69
CA PRO A 4 0.85 -25.73 -32.26
C PRO A 4 0.39 -25.76 -30.80
N TYR A 5 0.99 -24.87 -30.00
CA TYR A 5 0.69 -24.63 -28.60
C TYR A 5 -0.80 -24.27 -28.43
N ALA A 6 -1.55 -25.08 -27.68
CA ALA A 6 -2.96 -24.83 -27.38
C ALA A 6 -3.10 -23.85 -26.22
N ALA A 7 -3.63 -22.66 -26.49
CA ALA A 7 -3.90 -21.64 -25.47
C ALA A 7 -4.88 -22.18 -24.41
N PRO A 8 -4.61 -22.02 -23.10
CA PRO A 8 -5.58 -22.35 -22.06
C PRO A 8 -6.74 -21.35 -22.10
N ARG A 9 -7.98 -21.86 -22.12
CA ARG A 9 -9.20 -21.04 -22.02
C ARG A 9 -9.24 -20.36 -20.65
N THR A 10 -9.13 -19.03 -20.61
CA THR A 10 -9.40 -18.23 -19.42
C THR A 10 -10.55 -17.26 -19.67
N THR A 11 -11.39 -17.14 -18.66
CA THR A 11 -12.51 -16.21 -18.57
C THR A 11 -11.99 -14.82 -18.22
N GLY A 12 -11.79 -13.99 -19.23
CA GLY A 12 -11.37 -12.58 -19.12
C GLY A 12 -10.57 -12.16 -20.35
N THR A 13 -10.87 -10.98 -20.90
CA THR A 13 -10.33 -10.40 -22.14
C THR A 13 -8.85 -10.02 -22.06
N ILE A 14 -7.96 -10.98 -21.77
CA ILE A 14 -6.52 -10.83 -21.98
C ILE A 14 -6.23 -11.19 -23.44
N ASP A 15 -5.71 -10.24 -24.19
CA ASP A 15 -5.20 -10.50 -25.54
C ASP A 15 -3.92 -11.33 -25.44
N TRP A 16 -4.02 -12.61 -25.80
CA TRP A 16 -3.04 -13.64 -25.44
C TRP A 16 -1.72 -13.49 -26.18
N GLU A 17 -1.75 -13.29 -27.51
CA GLU A 17 -0.53 -13.20 -28.33
C GLU A 17 0.33 -12.00 -27.96
N PRO A 18 -0.23 -10.78 -27.83
CA PRO A 18 0.61 -9.63 -27.52
C PRO A 18 1.09 -9.63 -26.06
N MET A 19 0.33 -10.24 -25.15
CA MET A 19 0.78 -10.47 -23.78
C MET A 19 1.93 -11.47 -23.74
N HIS A 20 1.83 -12.57 -24.49
CA HIS A 20 2.91 -13.56 -24.59
C HIS A 20 4.20 -12.94 -25.11
N ALA A 21 4.13 -12.13 -26.19
CA ALA A 21 5.29 -11.42 -26.72
C ALA A 21 5.92 -10.48 -25.69
N MET A 22 5.11 -9.74 -24.93
CA MET A 22 5.59 -8.86 -23.86
C MET A 22 6.26 -9.65 -22.72
N LEU A 23 5.70 -10.78 -22.31
CA LEU A 23 6.28 -11.64 -21.28
C LEU A 23 7.62 -12.24 -21.75
N VAL A 24 7.71 -12.68 -23.01
CA VAL A 24 8.97 -13.19 -23.60
C VAL A 24 10.04 -12.11 -23.67
N ALA A 25 9.70 -10.89 -24.09
CA ALA A 25 10.64 -9.78 -24.14
C ALA A 25 11.18 -9.44 -22.73
N ALA A 26 10.27 -9.24 -21.77
CA ALA A 26 10.62 -8.96 -20.39
C ALA A 26 11.43 -10.09 -19.73
N LEU A 27 11.16 -11.34 -20.11
CA LEU A 27 11.91 -12.51 -19.63
C LEU A 27 13.36 -12.49 -20.10
N ARG A 28 13.58 -12.18 -21.37
CA ARG A 28 14.92 -12.09 -21.94
C ARG A 28 15.72 -10.94 -21.35
N ASP A 29 15.06 -9.82 -21.05
CA ASP A 29 15.70 -8.68 -20.38
C ASP A 29 16.15 -9.03 -18.96
N VAL A 30 15.35 -9.82 -18.22
CA VAL A 30 15.63 -10.16 -16.81
C VAL A 30 16.55 -11.37 -16.65
N LEU A 31 16.39 -12.42 -17.47
CA LEU A 31 17.09 -13.70 -17.32
C LEU A 31 18.14 -13.97 -18.41
N GLY A 32 18.26 -13.08 -19.40
CA GLY A 32 19.16 -13.23 -20.55
C GLY A 32 18.46 -13.77 -21.79
N THR A 33 19.09 -13.57 -22.95
CA THR A 33 18.54 -13.88 -24.28
C THR A 33 18.20 -15.35 -24.49
N ASP A 34 18.85 -16.24 -23.73
CA ASP A 34 18.69 -17.69 -23.79
C ASP A 34 17.48 -18.21 -22.99
N ALA A 35 16.74 -17.33 -22.31
CA ALA A 35 15.53 -17.68 -21.61
C ALA A 35 14.37 -17.93 -22.60
N ALA A 36 13.79 -19.13 -22.53
CA ALA A 36 12.63 -19.55 -23.29
C ALA A 36 11.41 -19.72 -22.36
N LEU A 37 10.32 -19.04 -22.69
CA LEU A 37 9.04 -19.20 -22.00
C LEU A 37 8.30 -20.41 -22.57
N GLU A 38 8.16 -21.46 -21.77
CA GLU A 38 7.52 -22.72 -22.18
C GLU A 38 5.99 -22.66 -22.00
N ALA A 39 5.56 -22.11 -20.86
CA ALA A 39 4.14 -21.93 -20.56
C ALA A 39 3.94 -20.76 -19.60
N TRP A 40 2.75 -20.17 -19.61
CA TRP A 40 2.36 -19.20 -18.60
C TRP A 40 0.87 -19.31 -18.26
N ARG A 41 0.52 -18.88 -17.05
CA ARG A 41 -0.87 -18.78 -16.58
C ARG A 41 -1.11 -17.38 -16.01
N ALA A 42 -2.27 -16.81 -16.30
CA ALA A 42 -2.72 -15.55 -15.71
C ALA A 42 -3.83 -15.79 -14.68
N THR A 43 -3.67 -15.21 -13.49
CA THR A 43 -4.65 -15.26 -12.41
C THR A 43 -4.98 -13.83 -11.95
N PRO A 44 -6.20 -13.33 -12.16
CA PRO A 44 -6.62 -12.04 -11.63
C PRO A 44 -6.52 -12.02 -10.10
N LEU A 45 -5.86 -11.00 -9.54
CA LEU A 45 -5.70 -10.83 -8.09
C LEU A 45 -6.79 -9.94 -7.46
N ALA A 46 -7.55 -9.20 -8.28
CA ALA A 46 -8.55 -8.27 -7.78
C ALA A 46 -9.79 -9.00 -7.24
N LYS A 47 -10.12 -8.78 -5.95
CA LYS A 47 -11.35 -9.32 -5.34
C LYS A 47 -12.62 -8.52 -5.67
N ARG A 48 -12.53 -7.30 -6.21
CA ARG A 48 -13.70 -6.44 -6.51
C ARG A 48 -13.40 -5.40 -7.59
N GLY A 49 -13.80 -5.67 -8.84
CA GLY A 49 -14.18 -4.67 -9.85
C GLY A 49 -13.13 -3.68 -10.39
N LYS A 50 -11.98 -3.48 -9.75
CA LYS A 50 -10.86 -2.74 -10.35
C LYS A 50 -10.00 -3.72 -11.15
N HIS A 51 -10.38 -3.90 -12.41
CA HIS A 51 -9.61 -4.66 -13.39
C HIS A 51 -8.25 -3.99 -13.59
N GLY A 52 -7.22 -4.51 -12.92
CA GLY A 52 -5.89 -3.90 -13.00
C GLY A 52 -4.74 -4.81 -12.58
N LEU A 53 -4.95 -5.75 -11.65
CA LEU A 53 -3.86 -6.58 -11.12
C LEU A 53 -4.01 -8.06 -11.51
N VAL A 54 -2.99 -8.59 -12.21
CA VAL A 54 -2.95 -9.99 -12.69
C VAL A 54 -1.63 -10.61 -12.28
N ARG A 55 -1.65 -11.80 -11.67
CA ARG A 55 -0.46 -12.61 -11.45
C ARG A 55 -0.19 -13.46 -12.69
N TYR A 56 1.06 -13.48 -13.12
CA TYR A 56 1.56 -14.35 -14.18
C TYR A 56 2.49 -15.40 -13.56
N ASP A 57 2.11 -16.67 -13.67
CA ASP A 57 2.95 -17.81 -13.30
C ASP A 57 3.64 -18.30 -14.58
N LEU A 58 4.97 -18.17 -14.66
CA LEU A 58 5.79 -18.44 -15.84
C LEU A 58 6.64 -19.71 -15.62
N ASP A 59 6.55 -20.66 -16.54
CA ASP A 59 7.42 -21.83 -16.57
C ASP A 59 8.49 -21.61 -17.67
N VAL A 60 9.77 -21.54 -17.27
CA VAL A 60 10.90 -21.02 -18.07
C VAL A 60 12.02 -22.05 -18.16
N ARG A 61 12.68 -22.12 -19.33
CA ARG A 61 13.90 -22.90 -19.54
C ARG A 61 15.03 -21.99 -20.00
N THR A 62 16.20 -22.09 -19.38
CA THR A 62 17.42 -21.42 -19.83
C THR A 62 18.30 -22.40 -20.61
N ALA A 63 18.89 -21.96 -21.71
CA ALA A 63 19.83 -22.80 -22.46
C ALA A 63 21.07 -23.12 -21.62
N GLY A 64 21.50 -24.38 -21.66
CA GLY A 64 22.70 -24.91 -21.00
C GLY A 64 23.00 -26.31 -21.53
N PRO A 65 24.22 -26.85 -21.34
CA PRO A 65 24.53 -28.20 -21.78
C PRO A 65 23.68 -29.22 -20.99
N GLY A 66 22.69 -29.80 -21.67
CA GLY A 66 21.71 -30.74 -21.10
C GLY A 66 20.28 -30.19 -21.03
N ARG A 67 19.33 -31.01 -20.59
CA ARG A 67 17.94 -30.57 -20.39
C ARG A 67 17.85 -29.76 -19.10
N SER A 68 18.12 -28.46 -19.16
CA SER A 68 18.01 -27.56 -18.01
C SER A 68 16.65 -27.71 -17.32
N PRO A 69 16.59 -27.72 -15.97
CA PRO A 69 15.33 -27.85 -15.25
C PRO A 69 14.39 -26.68 -15.59
N LEU A 70 13.08 -26.95 -15.58
CA LEU A 70 12.06 -25.89 -15.67
C LEU A 70 12.13 -25.04 -14.40
N GLN A 71 12.33 -23.73 -14.57
CA GLN A 71 12.31 -22.74 -13.50
C GLN A 71 10.95 -22.04 -13.49
N ARG A 72 10.38 -21.84 -12.30
CA ARG A 72 9.11 -21.13 -12.14
C ARG A 72 9.36 -19.72 -11.64
N HIS A 73 8.82 -18.75 -12.35
CA HIS A 73 8.82 -17.34 -11.96
C HIS A 73 7.40 -16.84 -11.77
N GLN A 74 7.21 -15.89 -10.88
CA GLN A 74 5.92 -15.27 -10.63
C GLN A 74 6.05 -13.75 -10.76
N TRP A 75 5.24 -13.16 -11.62
CA TRP A 75 5.18 -11.71 -11.83
C TRP A 75 3.77 -11.18 -11.59
N VAL A 76 3.65 -9.88 -11.39
CA VAL A 76 2.39 -9.15 -11.31
C VAL A 76 2.36 -8.08 -12.38
N GLY A 77 1.29 -8.05 -13.17
CA GLY A 77 0.96 -6.94 -14.05
C GLY A 77 -0.05 -6.03 -13.40
N LYS A 78 0.26 -4.73 -13.34
CA LYS A 78 -0.61 -3.66 -12.88
C LYS A 78 -0.92 -2.69 -14.02
N ARG A 79 -2.21 -2.60 -14.38
CA ARG A 79 -2.69 -1.67 -15.40
C ARG A 79 -3.10 -0.35 -14.78
N TYR A 80 -2.71 0.74 -15.43
CA TYR A 80 -2.99 2.11 -15.02
C TYR A 80 -3.98 2.78 -15.98
N GLU A 81 -4.76 3.72 -15.44
CA GLU A 81 -5.70 4.52 -16.25
C GLU A 81 -4.94 5.57 -17.07
N ARG A 82 -3.92 6.20 -16.48
CA ARG A 82 -3.06 7.20 -17.14
C ARG A 82 -1.69 6.60 -17.45
N GLU A 83 -1.09 7.10 -18.52
CA GLU A 83 0.23 6.66 -18.97
C GLU A 83 1.32 7.03 -17.94
N ASP A 84 1.36 8.28 -17.52
CA ASP A 84 2.40 8.79 -16.61
C ASP A 84 2.43 8.10 -15.24
N ASP A 85 1.29 7.61 -14.75
CA ASP A 85 1.19 6.99 -13.42
C ASP A 85 2.05 5.72 -13.35
N GLY A 86 1.91 4.82 -14.33
CA GLY A 86 2.66 3.57 -14.35
C GLY A 86 4.16 3.77 -14.56
N ASN A 87 4.54 4.74 -15.41
CA ASN A 87 5.95 5.05 -15.66
C ASN A 87 6.61 5.68 -14.42
N ARG A 88 5.90 6.58 -13.72
CA ARG A 88 6.36 7.18 -12.47
C ARG A 88 6.61 6.11 -11.40
N VAL A 89 5.65 5.20 -11.19
CA VAL A 89 5.79 4.10 -10.22
C VAL A 89 6.94 3.17 -10.59
N ALA A 90 7.11 2.86 -11.89
CA ALA A 90 8.26 2.09 -12.36
C ALA A 90 9.60 2.77 -12.05
N GLY A 91 9.69 4.09 -12.23
CA GLY A 91 10.87 4.88 -11.88
C GLY A 91 11.20 4.80 -10.38
N VAL A 92 10.18 4.93 -9.53
CA VAL A 92 10.32 4.82 -8.07
C VAL A 92 10.80 3.43 -7.64
N LEU A 93 10.19 2.36 -8.16
CA LEU A 93 10.59 0.98 -7.83
C LEU A 93 12.02 0.67 -8.28
N ARG A 94 12.45 1.18 -9.44
CA ARG A 94 13.84 1.07 -9.90
C ARG A 94 14.80 1.81 -8.96
N ALA A 95 14.45 3.02 -8.54
CA ALA A 95 15.26 3.80 -7.61
C ALA A 95 15.38 3.10 -6.25
N LEU A 96 14.27 2.59 -5.69
CA LEU A 96 14.29 1.83 -4.43
C LEU A 96 15.09 0.53 -4.54
N SER A 97 15.00 -0.16 -5.68
CA SER A 97 15.80 -1.36 -5.95
C SER A 97 17.30 -1.04 -5.96
N ALA A 98 17.70 0.10 -6.53
CA ALA A 98 19.09 0.56 -6.55
C ALA A 98 19.61 0.96 -5.17
N VAL A 99 18.74 1.45 -4.27
CA VAL A 99 19.10 1.74 -2.87
C VAL A 99 19.43 0.47 -2.08
N GLY A 100 18.82 -0.67 -2.42
CA GLY A 100 19.12 -1.96 -1.79
C GLY A 100 18.55 -2.12 -0.38
N LEU A 101 17.30 -1.70 -0.16
CA LEU A 101 16.60 -1.77 1.15
C LEU A 101 16.43 -3.20 1.69
N GLU A 102 16.71 -4.24 0.91
CA GLU A 102 16.68 -5.63 1.35
C GLU A 102 17.63 -5.90 2.53
N ARG A 103 18.74 -5.16 2.58
CA ARG A 103 19.72 -5.19 3.69
C ARG A 103 19.17 -4.65 4.99
N THR A 104 18.14 -3.80 4.93
CA THR A 104 17.45 -3.23 6.10
C THR A 104 16.16 -3.99 6.42
N GLY A 105 15.92 -5.12 5.77
CA GLY A 105 14.75 -5.97 5.99
C GLY A 105 13.49 -5.53 5.24
N VAL A 106 13.62 -4.67 4.23
CA VAL A 106 12.50 -4.22 3.40
C VAL A 106 12.60 -4.81 2.00
N VAL A 107 11.49 -5.34 1.50
CA VAL A 107 11.39 -5.83 0.12
C VAL A 107 10.38 -4.98 -0.63
N VAL A 108 10.70 -4.56 -1.84
CA VAL A 108 9.76 -3.92 -2.76
C VAL A 108 9.75 -4.71 -4.08
N PRO A 109 8.61 -4.76 -4.79
CA PRO A 109 8.56 -5.41 -6.10
C PRO A 109 9.58 -4.80 -7.06
N ARG A 110 10.34 -5.63 -7.78
CA ARG A 110 11.29 -5.18 -8.79
C ARG A 110 10.58 -5.02 -10.12
N VAL A 111 10.89 -3.95 -10.85
CA VAL A 111 10.34 -3.75 -12.20
C VAL A 111 10.94 -4.79 -13.15
N VAL A 112 10.07 -5.55 -13.79
CA VAL A 112 10.43 -6.50 -14.85
C VAL A 112 10.30 -5.82 -16.21
N GLY A 113 9.26 -5.03 -16.41
CA GLY A 113 9.04 -4.32 -17.66
C GLY A 113 7.89 -3.34 -17.57
N TYR A 114 7.84 -2.38 -18.47
CA TYR A 114 6.73 -1.43 -18.56
C TYR A 114 6.37 -1.18 -20.02
N SER A 115 5.07 -1.27 -20.35
CA SER A 115 4.55 -1.00 -21.68
C SER A 115 3.67 0.24 -21.65
N LEU A 116 4.15 1.32 -22.27
CA LEU A 116 3.44 2.61 -22.41
C LEU A 116 2.10 2.41 -23.13
N SER A 117 2.11 1.79 -24.32
CA SER A 117 0.91 1.57 -25.14
C SER A 117 -0.17 0.75 -24.44
N ARG A 118 0.22 -0.15 -23.52
CA ARG A 118 -0.70 -0.99 -22.73
C ARG A 118 -1.04 -0.39 -21.36
N ARG A 119 -0.31 0.65 -20.94
CA ARG A 119 -0.32 1.23 -19.58
C ARG A 119 -0.14 0.14 -18.52
N LEU A 120 0.79 -0.78 -18.75
CA LEU A 120 0.98 -2.00 -17.96
C LEU A 120 2.39 -2.06 -17.38
N LEU A 121 2.48 -2.09 -16.05
CA LEU A 121 3.70 -2.33 -15.29
C LEU A 121 3.78 -3.81 -14.89
N LEU A 122 4.83 -4.49 -15.32
CA LEU A 122 5.20 -5.82 -14.85
C LEU A 122 6.25 -5.68 -13.74
N MET A 123 6.00 -6.36 -12.62
CA MET A 123 6.90 -6.42 -11.47
C MET A 123 7.00 -7.85 -10.93
N THR A 124 7.99 -8.12 -10.09
CA THR A 124 8.10 -9.40 -9.38
C THR A 124 6.89 -9.61 -8.46
N TYR A 125 6.45 -10.86 -8.33
CA TYR A 125 5.49 -11.23 -7.30
C TYR A 125 6.23 -11.50 -6.00
N GLU A 126 5.94 -10.72 -4.98
CA GLU A 126 6.52 -10.89 -3.65
C GLU A 126 5.61 -11.78 -2.80
N ALA A 127 6.11 -12.94 -2.39
CA ALA A 127 5.41 -13.85 -1.50
C ALA A 127 5.46 -13.32 -0.06
N GLY A 128 4.37 -13.50 0.67
CA GLY A 128 4.29 -13.16 2.08
C GLY A 128 2.88 -13.33 2.63
N GLU A 129 2.78 -13.44 3.95
CA GLU A 129 1.49 -13.44 4.64
C GLU A 129 1.05 -12.03 5.04
N SER A 130 -0.22 -11.89 5.40
CA SER A 130 -0.71 -10.61 5.94
C SER A 130 0.02 -10.28 7.25
N VAL A 131 0.53 -9.04 7.38
CA VAL A 131 1.11 -8.56 8.64
C VAL A 131 0.15 -8.67 9.82
N VAL A 132 -1.17 -8.61 9.60
CA VAL A 132 -2.17 -8.80 10.66
C VAL A 132 -2.13 -10.24 11.22
N ALA A 133 -1.99 -11.23 10.34
CA ALA A 133 -1.88 -12.63 10.77
C ALA A 133 -0.54 -12.87 11.48
N ALA A 134 0.54 -12.31 10.92
CA ALA A 134 1.86 -12.37 11.51
C ALA A 134 1.93 -11.73 12.90
N ILE A 135 1.39 -10.51 13.10
CA ILE A 135 1.35 -9.85 14.42
C ILE A 135 0.58 -10.70 15.43
N ALA A 136 -0.54 -11.31 15.03
CA ALA A 136 -1.32 -12.17 15.93
C ALA A 136 -0.55 -13.44 16.36
N ARG A 137 0.42 -13.89 15.57
CA ARG A 137 1.19 -15.12 15.80
C ARG A 137 2.54 -14.86 16.47
N GLU A 138 3.26 -13.84 16.03
CA GLU A 138 4.66 -13.56 16.43
C GLU A 138 4.79 -12.28 17.29
N GLY A 139 3.72 -11.48 17.41
CA GLY A 139 3.66 -10.33 18.31
C GLY A 139 4.71 -9.27 18.02
N GLU A 140 5.55 -8.99 19.02
CA GLU A 140 6.49 -7.88 19.05
C GLU A 140 7.55 -7.93 17.94
N ALA A 141 8.00 -9.12 17.53
CA ALA A 141 9.02 -9.25 16.50
C ALA A 141 8.58 -8.61 15.17
N VAL A 142 7.32 -8.85 14.76
CA VAL A 142 6.73 -8.28 13.54
C VAL A 142 6.51 -6.78 13.69
N LEU A 143 6.03 -6.32 14.85
CA LEU A 143 5.84 -4.89 15.13
C LEU A 143 7.15 -4.12 15.04
N SER A 144 8.21 -4.69 15.62
CA SER A 144 9.56 -4.13 15.58
C SER A 144 10.12 -4.09 14.15
N ALA A 145 9.86 -5.14 13.36
CA ALA A 145 10.25 -5.18 11.94
C ALA A 145 9.50 -4.14 11.11
N ILE A 146 8.20 -3.92 11.35
CA ILE A 146 7.42 -2.86 10.68
C ILE A 146 8.00 -1.47 11.00
N GLY A 147 8.29 -1.17 12.27
CA GLY A 147 8.88 0.11 12.66
C GLY A 147 10.21 0.38 11.95
N ARG A 148 11.11 -0.61 11.90
CA ARG A 148 12.38 -0.51 11.16
C ARG A 148 12.18 -0.38 9.65
N ALA A 149 11.21 -1.11 9.10
CA ALA A 149 10.91 -1.06 7.66
C ALA A 149 10.44 0.33 7.22
N MET A 150 9.55 0.95 8.00
CA MET A 150 9.09 2.31 7.72
C MET A 150 10.23 3.32 7.82
N ALA A 151 11.11 3.19 8.83
CA ALA A 151 12.29 4.06 8.94
C ALA A 151 13.23 3.93 7.75
N ALA A 152 13.51 2.70 7.31
CA ALA A 152 14.33 2.45 6.13
C ALA A 152 13.70 3.00 4.84
N LEU A 153 12.38 2.88 4.69
CA LEU A 153 11.66 3.44 3.55
C LEU A 153 11.73 4.97 3.54
N HIS A 154 11.51 5.61 4.68
CA HIS A 154 11.54 7.07 4.80
C HIS A 154 12.95 7.65 4.61
N ALA A 155 13.98 6.90 4.98
CA ALA A 155 15.38 7.28 4.76
C ALA A 155 15.87 7.05 3.31
N ALA A 156 15.07 6.41 2.45
CA ALA A 156 15.47 6.13 1.08
C ALA A 156 15.65 7.44 0.28
N PRO A 157 16.81 7.68 -0.36
CA PRO A 157 17.09 8.92 -1.10
C PRO A 157 16.43 8.92 -2.49
N VAL A 158 15.13 8.60 -2.55
CA VAL A 158 14.36 8.52 -3.79
C VAL A 158 13.64 9.83 -4.02
N ARG A 159 13.84 10.42 -5.21
CA ARG A 159 13.18 11.66 -5.60
C ARG A 159 11.82 11.36 -6.22
N VAL A 160 10.79 12.02 -5.72
CA VAL A 160 9.42 12.02 -6.27
C VAL A 160 8.97 13.48 -6.38
N GLU A 161 8.33 13.84 -7.49
CA GLU A 161 7.88 15.22 -7.72
C GLU A 161 6.76 15.63 -6.78
N SER A 162 5.82 14.72 -6.52
CA SER A 162 4.69 14.93 -5.60
C SER A 162 5.19 15.28 -4.19
N VAL A 163 4.64 16.35 -3.62
CA VAL A 163 4.92 16.81 -2.26
C VAL A 163 3.61 16.92 -1.50
N ARG A 164 3.61 16.46 -0.25
CA ARG A 164 2.45 16.50 0.65
C ARG A 164 2.82 17.30 1.89
N THR A 165 2.16 18.45 2.04
CA THR A 165 2.39 19.37 3.15
C THR A 165 1.22 19.33 4.14
N PRO A 166 1.42 19.58 5.44
CA PRO A 166 0.33 19.63 6.41
C PRO A 166 -0.84 20.54 5.97
N ALA A 167 -0.53 21.69 5.37
CA ALA A 167 -1.53 22.62 4.85
C ALA A 167 -2.38 22.03 3.71
N ALA A 168 -1.77 21.33 2.74
CA ALA A 168 -2.49 20.67 1.66
C ALA A 168 -3.37 19.52 2.19
N GLU A 169 -2.86 18.79 3.20
CA GLU A 169 -3.56 17.70 3.85
C GLU A 169 -4.82 18.19 4.58
N LEU A 170 -4.72 19.30 5.32
CA LEU A 170 -5.86 20.00 5.94
C LEU A 170 -6.85 20.52 4.91
N ALA A 171 -6.38 21.22 3.87
CA ALA A 171 -7.25 21.76 2.83
C ALA A 171 -8.10 20.66 2.16
N SER A 172 -7.49 19.50 1.89
CA SER A 172 -8.20 18.32 1.34
C SER A 172 -9.23 17.70 2.29
N LEU A 173 -9.09 17.95 3.60
CA LEU A 173 -9.97 17.41 4.63
C LEU A 173 -11.22 18.28 4.80
N ARG A 174 -11.11 19.61 4.66
CA ARG A 174 -12.23 20.55 4.88
C ARG A 174 -13.49 20.18 4.06
N SER A 175 -13.34 19.92 2.77
CA SER A 175 -14.46 19.53 1.91
C SER A 175 -15.09 18.20 2.33
N LYS A 176 -14.26 17.24 2.74
CA LYS A 176 -14.70 15.92 3.21
C LYS A 176 -15.51 16.02 4.50
N LEU A 177 -15.10 16.90 5.43
CA LEU A 177 -15.81 17.09 6.69
C LEU A 177 -17.19 17.71 6.49
N SER A 178 -17.35 18.62 5.52
CA SER A 178 -18.67 19.16 5.14
C SER A 178 -19.63 18.05 4.68
N GLU A 179 -19.15 17.07 3.91
CA GLU A 179 -19.95 15.92 3.49
C GLU A 179 -20.31 15.00 4.67
N VAL A 180 -19.37 14.77 5.60
CA VAL A 180 -19.62 13.97 6.80
C VAL A 180 -20.64 14.64 7.71
N ALA A 181 -20.53 15.96 7.91
CA ALA A 181 -21.46 16.77 8.68
C ALA A 181 -22.89 16.68 8.12
N ALA A 182 -23.04 16.70 6.79
CA ALA A 182 -24.33 16.47 6.13
C ALA A 182 -24.86 15.05 6.33
N ALA A 183 -23.97 14.04 6.40
CA ALA A 183 -24.36 12.65 6.64
C ALA A 183 -24.72 12.35 8.11
N PHE A 184 -24.18 13.12 9.05
CA PHE A 184 -24.40 12.99 10.50
C PHE A 184 -24.67 14.35 11.18
N PRO A 185 -25.89 14.90 11.06
CA PRO A 185 -26.21 16.22 11.61
C PRO A 185 -25.97 16.37 13.13
N GLY A 186 -26.06 15.27 13.89
CA GLY A 186 -25.78 15.26 15.33
C GLY A 186 -24.30 15.45 15.69
N GLU A 187 -23.37 15.22 14.75
CA GLU A 187 -21.93 15.28 14.98
C GLU A 187 -21.29 16.58 14.47
N VAL A 188 -22.08 17.53 13.96
CA VAL A 188 -21.57 18.76 13.32
C VAL A 188 -20.63 19.55 14.24
N GLU A 189 -21.05 19.80 15.49
CA GLU A 189 -20.24 20.55 16.45
C GLU A 189 -18.98 19.80 16.88
N ALA A 190 -19.06 18.47 16.95
CA ALA A 190 -17.90 17.63 17.22
C ALA A 190 -16.87 17.72 16.10
N LEU A 191 -17.31 17.53 14.85
CA LEU A 191 -16.44 17.58 13.68
C LEU A 191 -15.82 18.97 13.51
N ARG A 192 -16.58 20.04 13.78
CA ARG A 192 -16.06 21.42 13.76
C ARG A 192 -14.99 21.64 14.82
N ARG A 193 -15.22 21.18 16.06
CA ARG A 193 -14.20 21.28 17.13
C ARG A 193 -12.92 20.52 16.76
N ILE A 194 -13.04 19.27 16.33
CA ILE A 194 -11.90 18.45 15.91
C ILE A 194 -11.13 19.13 14.76
N GLN A 195 -11.85 19.68 13.77
CA GLN A 195 -11.23 20.40 12.66
C GLN A 195 -10.46 21.62 13.15
N ASN A 196 -11.08 22.46 13.98
CA ASN A 196 -10.45 23.66 14.53
C ASN A 196 -9.19 23.31 15.33
N GLU A 197 -9.25 22.27 16.17
CA GLU A 197 -8.08 21.79 16.92
C GLU A 197 -6.95 21.35 15.99
N LEU A 198 -7.25 20.56 14.95
CA LEU A 198 -6.26 20.14 13.95
C LEU A 198 -5.64 21.33 13.20
N GLU A 199 -6.44 22.35 12.89
CA GLU A 199 -5.96 23.57 12.23
C GLU A 199 -5.08 24.41 13.15
N CYS A 200 -5.42 24.51 14.45
CA CYS A 200 -4.65 25.26 15.44
C CYS A 200 -3.28 24.63 15.73
N VAL A 201 -3.18 23.30 15.71
CA VAL A 201 -1.95 22.56 16.06
C VAL A 201 -1.27 21.94 14.84
N ALA A 202 -1.46 22.53 13.66
CA ALA A 202 -0.84 22.04 12.43
C ALA A 202 0.70 22.07 12.55
N PRO A 203 1.40 20.97 12.24
CA PRO A 203 2.86 20.96 12.27
C PRO A 203 3.46 21.82 11.15
N PRO A 204 4.71 22.30 11.32
CA PRO A 204 5.43 23.00 10.27
C PRO A 204 5.72 22.10 9.06
N ASP A 205 5.98 22.73 7.92
CA ASP A 205 6.41 22.04 6.69
C ASP A 205 7.94 21.88 6.71
N ASP A 206 8.41 20.80 7.33
CA ASP A 206 9.84 20.50 7.51
C ASP A 206 10.44 19.67 6.35
N THR A 207 11.73 19.32 6.47
CA THR A 207 12.48 18.60 5.43
C THR A 207 11.79 17.28 5.06
N PRO A 208 11.30 17.13 3.82
CA PRO A 208 10.40 16.03 3.49
C PRO A 208 11.14 14.73 3.19
N ALA A 209 10.69 13.63 3.78
CA ALA A 209 11.16 12.28 3.55
C ALA A 209 10.43 11.62 2.37
N PHE A 210 10.96 10.51 1.84
CA PHE A 210 10.21 9.67 0.91
C PHE A 210 9.04 9.00 1.64
N LEU A 211 7.83 9.11 1.10
CA LEU A 211 6.61 8.53 1.65
C LEU A 211 6.08 7.44 0.73
N HIS A 212 5.52 6.40 1.32
CA HIS A 212 4.59 5.50 0.68
C HIS A 212 3.29 6.23 0.28
N GLY A 213 2.75 7.09 1.14
CA GLY A 213 1.62 7.97 0.87
C GLY A 213 0.24 7.41 1.23
N ASP A 214 0.01 6.11 1.04
CA ASP A 214 -1.17 5.37 1.56
C ASP A 214 -0.77 4.13 2.40
N CYS A 215 0.13 4.31 3.37
CA CYS A 215 0.67 3.20 4.15
C CYS A 215 -0.40 2.54 5.05
N GLY A 216 -1.02 1.47 4.55
CA GLY A 216 -2.00 0.66 5.27
C GLY A 216 -1.56 -0.79 5.45
N LEU A 217 -2.19 -1.51 6.38
CA LEU A 217 -1.89 -2.93 6.67
C LEU A 217 -2.03 -3.88 5.48
N ALA A 218 -2.80 -3.50 4.46
CA ALA A 218 -2.97 -4.30 3.24
C ALA A 218 -1.78 -4.17 2.27
N GLN A 219 -0.95 -3.12 2.43
CA GLN A 219 0.22 -2.87 1.61
C GLN A 219 1.49 -3.49 2.19
N LEU A 220 1.37 -4.15 3.35
CA LEU A 220 2.49 -4.78 4.04
C LEU A 220 2.28 -6.29 4.09
N LEU A 221 3.29 -7.05 3.65
CA LEU A 221 3.36 -8.50 3.86
C LEU A 221 4.55 -8.88 4.73
N TRP A 222 4.43 -10.02 5.40
CA TRP A 222 5.48 -10.61 6.21
C TRP A 222 6.05 -11.87 5.55
N THR A 223 7.37 -11.95 5.45
CA THR A 223 8.06 -13.12 4.88
C THR A 223 8.62 -14.08 5.93
N GLY A 224 8.37 -13.83 7.22
CA GLY A 224 9.05 -14.51 8.33
C GLY A 224 10.31 -13.79 8.81
N SER A 225 10.85 -12.86 8.04
CA SER A 225 12.04 -12.07 8.41
C SER A 225 12.08 -10.65 7.87
N ARG A 226 11.36 -10.37 6.78
CA ARG A 226 11.33 -9.07 6.09
C ARG A 226 9.90 -8.59 5.92
N VAL A 227 9.76 -7.27 5.81
CA VAL A 227 8.51 -6.61 5.45
C VAL A 227 8.53 -6.32 3.96
N VAL A 228 7.55 -6.86 3.23
CA VAL A 228 7.30 -6.47 1.85
C VAL A 228 6.41 -5.23 1.86
N VAL A 229 6.81 -4.19 1.14
CA VAL A 229 6.04 -2.97 0.93
C VAL A 229 5.53 -2.98 -0.50
N LEU A 230 4.21 -2.97 -0.66
CA LEU A 230 3.49 -2.99 -1.92
C LEU A 230 2.86 -1.63 -2.21
N ASP A 231 2.40 -1.44 -3.45
CA ASP A 231 1.51 -0.32 -3.84
C ASP A 231 2.02 1.10 -3.56
N LEU A 232 3.10 1.48 -4.26
CA LEU A 232 3.69 2.83 -4.19
C LEU A 232 3.04 3.83 -5.15
N ASP A 233 1.76 3.65 -5.49
CA ASP A 233 1.06 4.57 -6.40
C ASP A 233 0.95 5.98 -5.81
N ASP A 234 0.70 6.09 -4.50
CA ASP A 234 0.51 7.37 -3.82
C ASP A 234 1.82 7.93 -3.23
N CYS A 235 2.97 7.37 -3.62
CA CYS A 235 4.26 7.82 -3.10
C CYS A 235 4.50 9.31 -3.39
N ALA A 236 5.12 9.98 -2.42
CA ALA A 236 5.35 11.41 -2.42
C ALA A 236 6.55 11.76 -1.54
N ARG A 237 6.85 13.04 -1.44
CA ARG A 237 7.70 13.59 -0.39
C ARG A 237 6.85 14.28 0.68
N GLY A 238 7.18 14.14 1.94
CA GLY A 238 6.50 14.85 3.03
C GLY A 238 6.96 14.40 4.40
N ASP A 239 6.20 14.73 5.44
CA ASP A 239 6.50 14.30 6.81
C ASP A 239 6.30 12.77 6.97
N PRO A 240 7.33 12.01 7.43
CA PRO A 240 7.21 10.58 7.68
C PRO A 240 6.09 10.22 8.68
N ALA A 241 5.68 11.17 9.52
CA ALA A 241 4.55 11.00 10.42
C ALA A 241 3.22 10.71 9.68
N LEU A 242 3.10 11.10 8.41
CA LEU A 242 1.93 10.82 7.58
C LEU A 242 1.69 9.32 7.41
N ASP A 243 2.71 8.57 7.00
CA ASP A 243 2.58 7.13 6.77
C ASP A 243 2.35 6.36 8.07
N LEU A 244 3.01 6.79 9.15
CA LEU A 244 2.79 6.26 10.48
C LEU A 244 1.34 6.51 10.95
N GLY A 245 0.82 7.73 10.76
CA GLY A 245 -0.56 8.08 11.09
C GLY A 245 -1.60 7.27 10.30
N ASN A 246 -1.34 7.02 9.01
CA ASN A 246 -2.17 6.14 8.18
C ASN A 246 -2.16 4.69 8.69
N LEU A 247 -0.99 4.16 8.99
CA LEU A 247 -0.81 2.80 9.51
C LEU A 247 -1.55 2.62 10.84
N PHE A 248 -1.35 3.57 11.76
CA PHE A 248 -1.97 3.57 13.08
C PHE A 248 -3.47 3.71 13.04
N THR A 249 -4.01 4.53 12.12
CA THR A 249 -5.45 4.60 11.86
C THR A 249 -6.02 3.23 11.45
N GLN A 250 -5.31 2.49 10.57
CA GLN A 250 -5.78 1.16 10.17
C GLN A 250 -5.69 0.13 11.31
N LEU A 251 -4.63 0.18 12.12
CA LEU A 251 -4.47 -0.68 13.30
C LEU A 251 -5.59 -0.42 14.32
N ARG A 252 -5.80 0.84 14.68
CA ARG A 252 -6.85 1.25 15.61
C ARG A 252 -8.24 0.83 15.14
N ARG A 253 -8.54 1.07 13.87
CA ARG A 253 -9.79 0.63 13.27
C ARG A 253 -9.95 -0.89 13.34
N LEU A 254 -8.88 -1.64 13.10
CA LEU A 254 -8.92 -3.10 13.16
C LEU A 254 -9.17 -3.61 14.58
N THR A 255 -8.52 -3.04 15.60
CA THR A 255 -8.73 -3.42 17.01
C THR A 255 -10.15 -3.13 17.48
N LEU A 256 -10.76 -2.03 17.00
CA LEU A 256 -12.17 -1.71 17.29
C LEU A 256 -13.15 -2.66 16.59
N ARG A 257 -12.89 -2.98 15.32
CA ARG A 257 -13.79 -3.85 14.52
C ARG A 257 -13.69 -5.32 14.90
N LYS A 258 -12.54 -5.76 15.42
CA LYS A 258 -12.27 -7.14 15.79
C LYS A 258 -11.52 -7.18 17.13
N PRO A 259 -12.22 -6.93 18.25
CA PRO A 259 -11.63 -7.03 19.58
C PRO A 259 -10.95 -8.40 19.78
N GLY A 260 -9.77 -8.41 20.39
CA GLY A 260 -8.98 -9.62 20.63
C GLY A 260 -8.24 -10.18 19.42
N LYS A 261 -8.44 -9.64 18.19
CA LYS A 261 -7.70 -10.11 17.01
C LYS A 261 -6.22 -9.71 17.04
N LEU A 262 -5.93 -8.57 17.62
CA LEU A 262 -4.58 -8.04 17.84
C LEU A 262 -4.46 -7.58 19.30
N PRO A 263 -3.23 -7.40 19.81
CA PRO A 263 -2.98 -6.70 21.07
C PRO A 263 -3.66 -5.32 21.15
N ALA A 264 -3.71 -4.75 22.36
CA ALA A 264 -4.26 -3.42 22.58
C ALA A 264 -3.58 -2.38 21.68
N TYR A 265 -4.36 -1.46 21.13
CA TYR A 265 -3.88 -0.48 20.17
C TYR A 265 -2.68 0.33 20.69
N ALA A 266 -2.72 0.76 21.95
CA ALA A 266 -1.63 1.50 22.59
C ALA A 266 -0.29 0.73 22.55
N SER A 267 -0.32 -0.59 22.82
CA SER A 267 0.87 -1.44 22.78
C SER A 267 1.41 -1.61 21.35
N LEU A 268 0.53 -1.78 20.37
CA LEU A 268 0.91 -1.85 18.94
C LEU A 268 1.60 -0.56 18.49
N ARG A 269 0.97 0.58 18.80
CA ARG A 269 1.48 1.92 18.47
C ARG A 269 2.84 2.16 19.10
N HIS A 270 2.99 1.83 20.40
CA HIS A 270 4.24 1.98 21.12
C HIS A 270 5.37 1.14 20.51
N ALA A 271 5.15 -0.16 20.28
CA ALA A 271 6.19 -1.05 19.76
C ALA A 271 6.71 -0.63 18.37
N ILE A 272 5.80 -0.23 17.47
CA ILE A 272 6.17 0.22 16.12
C ILE A 272 6.93 1.57 16.20
N LEU A 273 6.41 2.55 16.94
CA LEU A 273 7.06 3.86 17.07
C LEU A 273 8.43 3.78 17.72
N ASP A 274 8.56 2.95 18.76
CA ASP A 274 9.83 2.80 19.47
C ASP A 274 10.88 2.11 18.60
N ALA A 275 10.49 1.10 17.81
CA ALA A 275 11.37 0.48 16.82
C ALA A 275 11.76 1.45 15.68
N TYR A 276 10.82 2.28 15.21
CA TYR A 276 11.10 3.33 14.23
C TYR A 276 12.12 4.34 14.75
N ARG A 277 11.89 4.87 15.97
CA ARG A 277 12.73 5.91 16.59
C ARG A 277 14.15 5.42 16.85
N ARG A 278 14.33 4.17 17.30
CA ARG A 278 15.65 3.60 17.61
C ARG A 278 16.63 3.57 16.43
N VAL A 279 16.12 3.55 15.20
CA VAL A 279 16.93 3.47 13.98
C VAL A 279 16.85 4.72 13.12
N SER A 280 16.13 5.75 13.58
CA SER A 280 15.98 7.03 12.90
C SER A 280 16.81 8.11 13.60
N PRO A 281 17.18 9.21 12.92
CA PRO A 281 17.69 10.40 13.59
C PRO A 281 16.74 10.86 14.70
N GLY A 282 17.30 11.45 15.75
CA GLY A 282 16.51 11.97 16.87
C GLY A 282 15.55 13.07 16.41
N ASP A 283 14.26 12.87 16.65
CA ASP A 283 13.19 13.79 16.30
C ASP A 283 12.24 13.90 17.52
N PRO A 284 12.34 14.97 18.32
CA PRO A 284 11.55 15.13 19.54
C PRO A 284 10.05 15.32 19.24
N ASP A 285 9.71 15.88 18.07
CA ASP A 285 8.34 16.25 17.73
C ASP A 285 7.59 15.16 16.96
N LEU A 286 8.28 14.08 16.56
CA LEU A 286 7.69 12.97 15.80
C LEU A 286 6.39 12.45 16.41
N PHE A 287 6.34 12.25 17.73
CA PHE A 287 5.14 11.71 18.39
C PHE A 287 3.93 12.62 18.26
N PHE A 288 4.15 13.93 18.35
CA PHE A 288 3.11 14.94 18.16
C PHE A 288 2.63 14.94 16.71
N ARG A 289 3.55 14.99 15.74
CA ARG A 289 3.19 14.98 14.32
C ARG A 289 2.46 13.69 13.93
N VAL A 290 2.88 12.53 14.46
CA VAL A 290 2.18 11.25 14.24
C VAL A 290 0.77 11.29 14.79
N ALA A 291 0.55 11.83 15.99
CA ALA A 291 -0.80 11.95 16.56
C ALA A 291 -1.68 12.87 15.70
N TRP A 292 -1.13 13.97 15.20
CA TRP A 292 -1.81 14.89 14.29
C TRP A 292 -2.23 14.19 12.98
N TYR A 293 -1.30 13.49 12.32
CA TYR A 293 -1.57 12.76 11.08
C TYR A 293 -2.51 11.56 11.29
N GLU A 294 -2.42 10.87 12.43
CA GLU A 294 -3.35 9.80 12.80
C GLU A 294 -4.78 10.33 12.89
N ARG A 295 -4.99 11.46 13.57
CA ARG A 295 -6.32 12.08 13.69
C ARG A 295 -6.84 12.56 12.34
N LEU A 296 -5.98 13.14 11.49
CA LEU A 296 -6.32 13.52 10.12
C LEU A 296 -6.72 12.30 9.27
N ALA A 297 -5.96 11.20 9.35
CA ALA A 297 -6.26 9.96 8.63
C ALA A 297 -7.54 9.28 9.15
N LEU A 298 -7.84 9.37 10.44
CA LEU A 298 -9.09 8.91 11.06
C LEU A 298 -10.31 9.63 10.47
N LEU A 299 -10.24 10.95 10.32
CA LEU A 299 -11.32 11.75 9.72
C LEU A 299 -11.53 11.43 8.24
N ARG A 300 -10.45 11.25 7.48
CA ARG A 300 -10.54 10.73 6.11
C ARG A 300 -11.18 9.36 6.05
N LYS A 301 -10.91 8.50 7.05
CA LYS A 301 -11.52 7.19 7.13
C LYS A 301 -13.01 7.25 7.44
N ILE A 302 -13.43 8.15 8.33
CA ILE A 302 -14.83 8.46 8.62
C ILE A 302 -15.56 8.86 7.33
N HIS A 303 -14.99 9.80 6.57
CA HIS A 303 -15.52 10.20 5.26
C HIS A 303 -15.64 9.02 4.30
N SER A 304 -14.59 8.19 4.15
CA SER A 304 -14.64 6.99 3.30
C SER A 304 -15.70 5.98 3.75
N LEU A 305 -16.00 5.89 5.04
CA LEU A 305 -17.03 4.96 5.53
C LEU A 305 -18.44 5.52 5.30
N ALA A 306 -18.64 6.81 5.53
CA ALA A 306 -19.94 7.48 5.52
C ALA A 306 -20.40 7.95 4.13
N CYS A 307 -19.47 8.44 3.31
CA CYS A 307 -19.77 9.24 2.12
C CYS A 307 -19.23 8.65 0.81
N ASP A 308 -18.26 7.72 0.85
CA ASP A 308 -17.67 7.16 -0.38
C ASP A 308 -18.65 6.26 -1.14
N ARG A 309 -19.20 6.84 -2.22
CA ARG A 309 -20.16 6.28 -3.17
C ARG A 309 -19.51 5.42 -4.27
N THR A 310 -18.17 5.36 -4.34
CA THR A 310 -17.44 4.61 -5.39
C THR A 310 -17.39 3.11 -5.12
N ARG A 311 -17.71 2.67 -3.90
CA ARG A 311 -17.86 1.23 -3.59
C ARG A 311 -19.17 0.71 -4.19
N PRO A 312 -19.17 -0.50 -4.78
CA PRO A 312 -20.26 -0.95 -5.63
C PRO A 312 -21.62 -0.82 -4.92
N ARG A 313 -22.57 -0.23 -5.64
CA ARG A 313 -24.01 -0.08 -5.29
C ARG A 313 -24.70 -1.41 -4.96
N HIS A 314 -23.99 -2.54 -5.04
CA HIS A 314 -24.42 -3.89 -4.66
C HIS A 314 -24.26 -4.20 -3.16
N GLN A 315 -23.68 -3.29 -2.37
CA GLN A 315 -23.71 -3.41 -0.91
C GLN A 315 -25.13 -3.11 -0.44
N GLY A 316 -25.87 -4.16 -0.03
CA GLY A 316 -27.24 -4.03 0.48
C GLY A 316 -27.34 -3.04 1.67
N PRO A 317 -28.55 -2.58 2.00
CA PRO A 317 -28.78 -1.53 3.02
C PRO A 317 -28.05 -1.77 4.35
N GLU A 318 -27.95 -3.03 4.79
CA GLU A 318 -27.24 -3.40 6.01
C GLU A 318 -25.73 -3.10 5.96
N ALA A 319 -25.08 -3.32 4.81
CA ALA A 319 -23.65 -3.06 4.67
C ALA A 319 -23.37 -1.55 4.72
N VAL A 320 -24.28 -0.73 4.20
CA VAL A 320 -24.23 0.72 4.34
C VAL A 320 -24.45 1.13 5.80
N ALA A 321 -25.46 0.58 6.47
CA ALA A 321 -25.74 0.86 7.88
C ALA A 321 -24.55 0.49 8.78
N ARG A 322 -23.96 -0.70 8.60
CA ARG A 322 -22.76 -1.12 9.35
C ARG A 322 -21.58 -0.18 9.15
N ARG A 323 -21.36 0.33 7.92
CA ARG A 323 -20.30 1.31 7.66
C ARG A 323 -20.56 2.65 8.33
N LYS A 324 -21.81 3.13 8.32
CA LYS A 324 -22.18 4.38 9.01
C LYS A 324 -22.04 4.26 10.51
N ALA A 325 -22.47 3.15 11.10
CA ALA A 325 -22.27 2.87 12.53
C ALA A 325 -20.78 2.81 12.89
N GLU A 326 -19.97 2.17 12.05
CA GLU A 326 -18.51 2.16 12.21
C GLU A 326 -17.92 3.58 12.13
N ALA A 327 -18.40 4.43 11.21
CA ALA A 327 -17.97 5.81 11.10
C ALA A 327 -18.28 6.63 12.37
N LEU A 328 -19.48 6.49 12.94
CA LEU A 328 -19.87 7.14 14.19
C LEU A 328 -18.99 6.70 15.37
N ASN A 329 -18.67 5.41 15.47
CA ASN A 329 -17.73 4.94 16.48
C ASN A 329 -16.35 5.59 16.34
N LEU A 330 -15.87 5.81 15.11
CA LEU A 330 -14.61 6.52 14.89
C LEU A 330 -14.70 8.02 15.19
N VAL A 331 -15.88 8.66 15.04
CA VAL A 331 -16.09 10.05 15.49
C VAL A 331 -15.92 10.15 17.01
N ALA A 332 -16.56 9.26 17.77
CA ALA A 332 -16.40 9.22 19.23
C ALA A 332 -14.93 9.05 19.65
N VAL A 333 -14.22 8.17 18.94
CA VAL A 333 -12.77 7.96 19.14
C VAL A 333 -11.95 9.23 18.84
N ALA A 334 -12.30 9.97 17.77
CA ALA A 334 -11.64 11.23 17.41
C ALA A 334 -11.86 12.36 18.41
N GLN A 335 -12.94 12.30 19.21
CA GLN A 335 -13.26 13.23 20.29
C GLN A 335 -12.46 12.94 21.56
N SER A 336 -12.34 11.65 21.93
CA SER A 336 -11.65 11.24 23.17
C SER A 336 -10.13 11.43 23.14
N ASP A 337 -9.57 11.61 21.95
CA ASP A 337 -8.13 11.83 21.71
C ASP A 337 -7.77 13.30 21.52
N ALA A 338 -8.64 14.22 21.95
CA ALA A 338 -8.26 15.62 22.08
C ALA A 338 -7.06 15.73 23.07
N PRO A 339 -6.02 16.51 22.72
CA PRO A 339 -4.80 16.63 23.54
C PRO A 339 -5.08 17.16 24.96
#